data_AF-A0AAV4E1Q9-F1
#
_entry.id   AF-A0AAV4E1Q9-F1
#
_cell.length_a   1.000
_cell.length_b   1.000
_cell.length_c   1.000
_cell.angle_alpha   90.00
_cell.angle_beta   90.00
_cell.angle_gamma   90.00
#
_symmetry.space_group_name_H-M   'P 1'
#
loop_
_entity.id
_entity.type
_entity.pdbx_description
1 polymer ?
#
loop_
_entity_poly.entity_id
_entity_poly.type
_entity_poly.pdbx_seq_one_letter_code
_entity_poly.pdbx_strand_id
1 'polypeptide(L)'
;MAVKKRCIEIMYSWHKGLSHEPKITEAYKMLKAQGIVKQDPVYMDRTFDPFPPPKPRKADFEDDEKAKTLEKLLRSKNPDDLQAANRLIKNMVKE
;
A
#
# COMPACT_ATOMS: atom_id res chain seq x y z
N MET A 1 23.37 8.89 10.40
CA MET A 1 22.98 7.84 11.37
C MET A 1 21.53 7.32 11.18
N ALA A 2 20.63 8.04 10.50
CA ALA A 2 19.25 7.57 10.27
C ALA A 2 19.15 6.38 9.30
N VAL A 3 19.90 6.39 8.19
CA VAL A 3 19.86 5.32 7.18
C VAL A 3 20.33 3.98 7.77
N LYS A 4 21.48 3.96 8.46
CA LYS A 4 21.99 2.74 9.11
C LYS A 4 20.97 2.14 10.08
N LYS A 5 20.37 2.96 10.94
CA LYS A 5 19.32 2.53 11.87
C LYS A 5 18.14 1.92 11.11
N ARG A 6 17.68 2.60 10.06
CA ARG A 6 16.57 2.15 9.22
C ARG A 6 16.83 0.82 8.51
N CYS A 7 18.04 0.63 7.98
CA CYS A 7 18.44 -0.63 7.37
C CYS A 7 18.43 -1.79 8.37
N ILE A 8 18.89 -1.55 9.61
CA ILE A 8 18.87 -2.56 10.68
C ILE A 8 17.43 -2.91 11.09
N GLU A 9 16.55 -1.92 11.21
CA GLU A 9 15.12 -2.14 11.50
C GLU A 9 14.44 -3.00 10.42
N ILE A 10 14.69 -2.70 9.13
CA ILE A 10 14.13 -3.47 8.01
C ILE A 10 14.68 -4.90 8.01
N MET A 11 15.99 -5.07 8.17
CA MET A 11 16.62 -6.40 8.20
C MET A 11 16.09 -7.24 9.36
N TYR A 12 15.87 -6.63 10.53
CA TYR A 12 15.28 -7.34 11.67
C TYR A 12 13.82 -7.72 11.43
N SER A 13 13.04 -6.85 10.79
CA SER A 13 11.65 -7.14 10.40
C SER A 13 11.59 -8.32 9.43
N TRP A 14 12.48 -8.37 8.43
CA TRP A 14 12.59 -9.53 7.54
C TRP A 14 13.04 -10.79 8.27
N HIS A 15 14.02 -10.69 9.18
CA HIS A 15 14.45 -11.85 9.96
C HIS A 15 13.32 -12.46 10.80
N LYS A 16 12.39 -11.63 11.31
CA LYS A 16 11.21 -12.09 12.07
C LYS A 16 10.05 -12.53 11.20
N GLY A 17 9.69 -11.75 10.18
CA GLY A 17 8.53 -12.01 9.30
C GLY A 17 8.79 -13.04 8.20
N LEU A 18 10.05 -13.24 7.80
CA LEU A 18 10.48 -14.21 6.79
C LEU A 18 11.36 -15.29 7.42
N SER A 19 10.90 -15.90 8.52
CA SER A 19 11.65 -16.93 9.24
C SER A 19 11.91 -18.21 8.42
N HIS A 20 11.15 -18.41 7.34
CA HIS A 20 11.33 -19.51 6.39
C HIS A 20 12.51 -19.28 5.41
N GLU A 21 12.99 -18.04 5.29
CA GLU A 21 14.12 -17.70 4.41
C GLU A 21 15.47 -17.83 5.15
N PRO A 22 16.27 -18.88 4.88
CA PRO A 22 17.47 -19.15 5.67
C PRO A 22 18.55 -18.08 5.48
N LYS A 23 18.63 -17.47 4.29
CA LYS A 23 19.65 -16.46 3.95
C LYS A 23 19.46 -15.15 4.71
N ILE A 24 18.21 -14.76 4.97
CA ILE A 24 17.90 -13.56 5.75
C ILE A 24 18.33 -13.75 7.21
N THR A 25 18.07 -14.94 7.76
CA THR A 25 18.51 -15.30 9.12
C THR A 25 20.02 -15.36 9.24
N GLU A 26 20.71 -15.95 8.26
CA GLU A 26 22.17 -16.03 8.21
C GLU A 26 22.80 -14.62 8.16
N ALA A 27 22.33 -13.76 7.26
CA ALA A 27 22.81 -12.40 7.11
C ALA A 27 22.62 -11.57 8.39
N TYR A 28 21.44 -11.64 9.03
CA TYR A 28 21.19 -10.90 10.27
C TYR A 28 22.10 -11.37 11.42
N LYS A 29 22.31 -12.68 11.55
CA LYS A 29 23.25 -13.25 12.53
C LYS A 29 24.69 -12.80 12.28
N MET A 30 25.14 -12.76 11.02
CA MET A 30 26.48 -12.27 10.66
C MET A 30 26.65 -10.78 11.01
N LEU A 31 25.64 -9.94 10.74
CA LEU A 31 25.67 -8.53 11.11
C LEU A 31 25.76 -8.32 12.63
N LYS A 32 25.16 -9.21 13.44
CA LYS A 32 25.33 -9.22 14.89
C LYS A 32 26.73 -9.69 15.31
N ALA A 33 27.21 -10.78 14.72
CA ALA A 33 28.53 -11.33 15.03
C ALA A 33 29.68 -10.35 14.74
N GLN A 34 29.54 -9.54 13.68
CA GLN A 34 30.49 -8.49 13.33
C GLN A 34 30.35 -7.20 14.16
N GLY A 35 29.41 -7.16 15.11
CA GLY A 35 29.17 -5.98 15.97
C GLY A 35 28.53 -4.79 15.24
N ILE A 36 28.05 -4.98 14.01
CA ILE A 36 27.35 -3.94 13.23
C ILE A 36 25.96 -3.69 13.82
N VAL A 37 25.29 -4.76 14.25
CA VAL A 37 24.03 -4.73 15.01
C VAL A 37 24.35 -5.05 16.46
N LYS A 38 24.44 -4.01 17.30
CA LYS A 38 24.76 -4.15 18.73
C LYS A 38 23.56 -4.53 19.60
N GLN A 39 22.38 -4.05 19.22
CA GLN A 39 21.13 -4.30 19.92
C GLN A 39 20.04 -4.54 18.88
N ASP A 40 19.18 -5.52 19.16
CA ASP A 40 18.01 -5.76 18.31
C ASP A 40 17.07 -4.54 18.39
N PRO A 41 16.66 -3.95 17.26
CA PRO A 41 15.70 -2.86 17.26
C PRO A 41 14.33 -3.37 17.73
N VAL A 42 13.47 -2.47 18.21
CA VAL A 42 12.08 -2.83 18.54
C VAL A 42 11.41 -3.37 17.28
N TYR A 43 10.99 -4.64 17.31
CA TYR A 43 10.13 -5.21 16.27
C TYR A 43 8.79 -4.49 16.37
N MET A 44 8.63 -3.43 15.59
CA MET A 44 7.29 -3.05 15.20
C MET A 44 6.87 -4.13 14.22
N ASP A 45 5.93 -4.96 14.65
CA ASP A 45 5.09 -5.68 13.71
C ASP A 45 4.43 -4.57 12.89
N ARG A 46 5.09 -4.18 11.82
CA ARG A 46 4.43 -3.47 10.74
C ARG A 46 3.53 -4.54 10.16
N THR A 47 2.41 -4.77 10.84
CA THR A 47 1.14 -4.86 10.14
C THR A 47 1.29 -3.88 9.01
N PHE A 48 1.49 -4.42 7.81
CA PHE A 48 1.32 -3.69 6.57
C PHE A 48 0.12 -2.81 6.84
N ASP A 49 0.28 -1.49 7.03
CA ASP A 49 -0.86 -0.59 7.18
C ASP A 49 -1.68 -0.88 5.92
N PRO A 50 -2.82 -1.59 6.02
CA PRO A 50 -3.49 -2.07 4.83
C PRO A 50 -4.23 -0.87 4.29
N PHE A 51 -3.50 -0.09 3.49
CA PHE A 51 -3.90 1.24 3.03
C PHE A 51 -4.08 2.26 4.16
N PRO A 52 -3.75 3.55 3.94
CA PRO A 52 -4.35 4.60 4.74
C PRO A 52 -5.88 4.43 4.68
N PRO A 53 -6.63 4.57 5.79
CA PRO A 53 -8.09 4.55 5.73
C PRO A 53 -8.52 5.52 4.63
N PRO A 54 -9.41 5.11 3.71
CA PRO A 54 -9.90 6.02 2.67
C PRO A 54 -10.36 7.28 3.38
N LYS A 55 -9.77 8.42 3.01
CA LYS A 55 -10.12 9.72 3.59
C LYS A 55 -11.66 9.79 3.60
N PRO A 56 -12.31 10.16 4.72
CA PRO A 56 -13.76 10.27 4.75
C PRO A 56 -14.16 11.21 3.61
N ARG A 57 -14.79 10.64 2.57
CA ARG A 57 -15.35 11.43 1.47
C ARG A 57 -16.33 12.39 2.10
N LYS A 58 -16.19 13.68 1.77
CA LYS A 58 -17.18 14.68 2.17
C LYS A 58 -18.54 14.21 1.64
N ALA A 59 -19.50 14.17 2.54
CA ALA A 59 -20.84 13.70 2.27
C ALA A 59 -21.58 14.77 1.47
N ASP A 60 -21.35 14.82 0.16
CA ASP A 60 -22.01 15.79 -0.71
C ASP A 60 -22.65 14.97 -1.84
N PHE A 61 -23.97 14.96 -1.88
CA PHE A 61 -24.93 14.13 -2.65
C PHE A 61 -24.63 13.86 -4.16
N GLU A 62 -23.56 14.44 -4.71
CA GLU A 62 -23.18 14.46 -6.11
C GLU A 62 -22.40 13.20 -6.58
N ASP A 63 -21.65 12.54 -5.69
CA ASP A 63 -20.83 11.37 -6.05
C ASP A 63 -21.71 10.12 -6.31
N ASP A 64 -22.85 10.01 -5.61
CA ASP A 64 -23.78 8.87 -5.71
C ASP A 64 -24.61 8.90 -7.02
N GLU A 65 -25.06 10.09 -7.45
CA GLU A 65 -25.76 10.25 -8.74
C GLU A 65 -24.83 10.04 -9.95
N LYS A 66 -23.59 10.53 -9.85
CA LYS A 66 -22.55 10.27 -10.87
C LYS A 66 -22.22 8.78 -10.95
N ALA A 67 -22.14 8.08 -9.82
CA ALA A 67 -21.90 6.64 -9.78
C ALA A 67 -23.04 5.84 -10.44
N LYS A 68 -24.31 6.16 -10.15
CA LYS A 68 -25.47 5.52 -10.81
C LYS A 68 -25.52 5.76 -12.31
N THR A 69 -25.20 6.99 -12.73
CA THR A 69 -25.15 7.35 -14.14
C THR A 69 -24.04 6.58 -14.86
N LEU A 70 -22.86 6.47 -14.24
CA LEU A 70 -21.75 5.69 -14.77
C LEU A 70 -22.11 4.21 -14.92
N GLU A 71 -22.77 3.61 -13.91
CA GLU A 71 -23.22 2.22 -13.96
C GLU A 71 -24.19 1.98 -15.13
N LYS A 72 -25.14 2.88 -15.36
CA LYS A 72 -26.10 2.79 -16.47
C LYS A 72 -25.40 2.86 -17.83
N LEU A 73 -24.43 3.76 -17.98
CA LEU A 73 -23.67 3.92 -19.23
C LEU A 73 -22.78 2.70 -19.52
N LEU A 74 -22.12 2.15 -18.50
CA LEU A 74 -21.28 0.95 -18.62
C LEU A 74 -22.07 -0.33 -18.96
N ARG A 75 -23.32 -0.41 -18.50
CA ARG A 75 -24.22 -1.54 -18.82
C ARG A 75 -24.86 -1.43 -20.21
N SER A 76 -24.76 -0.30 -20.88
CA SER A 76 -25.29 -0.10 -22.23
C SER A 76 -24.40 -0.82 -23.28
N LYS A 77 -25.02 -1.32 -24.35
CA LYS A 77 -24.31 -1.87 -25.53
C LYS A 77 -24.08 -0.82 -26.62
N ASN A 78 -24.53 0.41 -26.38
CA ASN A 78 -24.39 1.51 -27.33
C ASN A 78 -22.95 2.10 -27.26
N PRO A 79 -22.23 2.22 -28.38
CA PRO A 79 -20.88 2.78 -28.40
C PRO A 79 -20.81 4.22 -27.83
N ASP A 80 -21.83 5.04 -28.04
CA ASP A 80 -21.89 6.42 -27.51
C ASP A 80 -21.95 6.44 -25.97
N ASP A 81 -22.74 5.53 -25.37
CA ASP A 81 -22.84 5.42 -23.91
C ASP A 81 -21.52 4.96 -23.29
N LEU A 82 -20.83 4.00 -23.93
CA LEU A 82 -19.50 3.55 -23.51
C LEU A 82 -18.46 4.68 -23.63
N GLN A 83 -18.56 5.53 -24.66
CA GLN A 83 -17.69 6.69 -24.79
C GLN A 83 -17.98 7.74 -23.70
N ALA A 84 -19.25 7.97 -23.36
CA ALA A 84 -19.65 8.85 -22.26
C ALA A 84 -19.15 8.35 -20.91
N ALA A 85 -19.25 7.04 -20.63
CA ALA A 85 -18.68 6.41 -19.43
C ALA A 85 -17.17 6.63 -19.33
N ASN A 86 -16.44 6.40 -20.42
CA ASN A 86 -14.99 6.61 -20.48
C ASN A 86 -14.57 8.07 -20.21
N ARG A 87 -15.39 9.04 -20.64
CA ARG A 87 -15.16 10.48 -20.32
C ARG A 87 -15.40 10.77 -18.84
N LEU A 88 -16.48 10.23 -18.27
CA LEU A 88 -16.84 10.43 -16.87
C LEU A 88 -15.76 9.85 -15.92
N ILE A 89 -15.27 8.64 -16.21
CA ILE A 89 -14.17 8.01 -15.46
C ILE A 89 -12.91 8.89 -15.49
N LYS A 90 -12.56 9.46 -16.66
CA LYS A 90 -11.38 10.33 -16.78
C LYS A 90 -11.48 11.63 -15.97
N ASN A 91 -12.69 12.18 -15.81
CA ASN A 91 -12.89 13.39 -15.00
C ASN A 91 -12.82 13.07 -13.50
N MET A 92 -13.44 11.96 -13.06
CA MET A 92 -13.41 11.55 -11.65
C MET A 92 -12.01 11.17 -11.14
N VAL A 93 -11.07 10.83 -12.02
CA VAL A 93 -9.68 10.47 -11.68
C VAL A 93 -8.74 11.69 -11.65
N LYS A 94 -9.15 12.81 -12.28
CA LYS A 94 -8.33 14.03 -12.37
C LYS A 94 -8.61 15.05 -11.26
N GLU A 95 -9.70 14.89 -10.52
CA GLU A 95 -9.96 15.56 -9.24
C GLU A 95 -9.23 14.87 -8.09
#